data_AF-A0A3B0V350-F1
#
_entry.id   AF-A0A3B0V350-F1
#
_cell.length_a   1.000
_cell.length_b   1.000
_cell.length_c   1.000
_cell.angle_alpha   90.00
_cell.angle_beta   90.00
_cell.angle_gamma   90.00
#
_symmetry.space_group_name_H-M   'P 1'
#
loop_
_entity.id
_entity.type
_entity.pdbx_description
1 polymer ?
#
loop_
_entity_poly.entity_id
_entity_poly.type
_entity_poly.pdbx_seq_one_letter_code
_entity_poly.pdbx_strand_id
1 'polypeptide(L)' 'MGRLNISSGTPWEDKVGYSRAVRVDNIIEISGTVALKDGNLVG' A
#
# COMPACT_ATOMS: atom_id res chain seq x y z
N MET A 1 -4.36 20.41 6.18
CA MET A 1 -4.15 19.07 6.77
C MET A 1 -5.06 18.08 6.07
N GLY A 2 -4.56 17.44 5.03
CA GLY A 2 -5.30 16.41 4.29
C GLY A 2 -4.51 15.11 4.33
N ARG A 3 -5.17 14.03 4.77
CA ARG A 3 -4.65 12.67 4.63
C ARG A 3 -5.07 12.13 3.27
N LEU A 4 -4.12 11.70 2.46
CA LEU A 4 -4.36 11.00 1.20
C LEU A 4 -3.93 9.54 1.35
N ASN A 5 -4.89 8.62 1.22
CA ASN A 5 -4.62 7.19 1.15
C ASN A 5 -4.40 6.78 -0.31
N ILE A 6 -3.36 6.01 -0.58
CA ILE A 6 -2.98 5.54 -1.91
C ILE A 6 -3.03 4.02 -1.91
N SER A 7 -3.80 3.43 -2.81
CA SER A 7 -3.93 1.97 -3.00
C SER A 7 -3.12 1.52 -4.22
N SER A 8 -2.61 0.30 -4.18
CA SER A 8 -2.01 -0.36 -5.36
C SER A 8 -3.01 -1.24 -6.11
N GLY A 9 -4.24 -1.37 -5.62
CA GLY A 9 -5.26 -2.25 -6.18
C GLY A 9 -5.05 -3.74 -5.88
N THR A 10 -4.08 -4.10 -5.03
CA THR A 10 -3.89 -5.51 -4.65
C THR A 10 -5.04 -5.99 -3.77
N PRO A 11 -5.56 -7.22 -3.96
CA PRO A 11 -6.69 -7.73 -3.18
C PRO A 11 -6.49 -7.78 -1.66
N TRP A 12 -5.24 -7.75 -1.20
CA TRP A 12 -4.89 -7.78 0.23
C TRP A 12 -5.18 -6.46 0.94
N GLU A 13 -5.14 -5.33 0.23
CA GLU A 13 -5.36 -4.00 0.82
C GLU A 13 -6.78 -3.87 1.37
N ASP A 14 -7.78 -4.32 0.61
CA ASP A 14 -9.18 -4.35 1.05
C ASP A 14 -9.44 -5.43 2.11
N LYS A 15 -8.78 -6.59 2.00
CA LYS A 15 -8.98 -7.71 2.94
C LYS A 15 -8.40 -7.45 4.32
N VAL A 16 -7.24 -6.79 4.40
CA VAL A 16 -6.49 -6.55 5.64
C VAL A 16 -6.73 -5.13 6.18
N GLY A 17 -7.20 -4.21 5.32
CA GLY A 17 -7.52 -2.84 5.72
C GLY A 17 -6.31 -1.93 5.84
N TYR A 18 -5.40 -1.96 4.84
CA TYR A 18 -4.23 -1.08 4.81
C TYR A 18 -4.10 -0.35 3.46
N SER A 19 -3.39 0.78 3.45
CA SER A 19 -3.06 1.54 2.23
C SER A 19 -1.63 1.24 1.79
N ARG A 20 -1.37 1.20 0.48
CA ARG A 20 -0.01 1.04 -0.06
C ARG A 20 0.91 2.14 0.42
N ALA A 21 0.41 3.37 0.39
CA ALA A 21 1.07 4.54 0.96
C ALA A 21 0.02 5.51 1.53
N VAL A 22 0.45 6.33 2.47
CA VAL A 22 -0.33 7.43 3.01
C VAL A 22 0.51 8.70 2.95
N ARG A 23 -0.06 9.77 2.43
CA ARG A 23 0.55 11.11 2.49
C ARG A 23 -0.21 11.96 3.51
N VAL A 24 0.53 12.56 4.43
CA VAL A 24 0.03 13.59 5.35
C VAL A 24 0.92 14.81 5.20
N ASP A 25 0.34 15.87 4.67
CA ASP A 25 1.04 17.12 4.33
C ASP A 25 2.28 16.87 3.43
N ASN A 26 3.48 16.97 4.00
CA ASN A 26 4.78 16.80 3.36
C ASN A 26 5.50 15.48 3.72
N ILE A 27 4.83 14.58 4.44
CA ILE A 27 5.34 13.26 4.80
C ILE A 27 4.60 12.19 4.00
N ILE A 28 5.35 11.21 3.50
CA ILE A 28 4.82 10.01 2.83
C ILE A 28 5.33 8.78 3.57
N GLU A 29 4.41 7.97 4.06
CA GLU A 29 4.71 6.67 4.65
C GLU A 29 4.33 5.57 3.68
N ILE A 30 5.23 4.60 3.48
CA ILE A 30 5.07 3.49 2.54
C ILE A 30 5.03 2.19 3.33
N SER A 31 4.03 1.35 3.02
CA SER A 31 3.93 0.01 3.58
C SER A 31 5.09 -0.89 3.15
N GLY A 32 5.45 -1.88 3.98
CA GLY A 32 6.43 -2.89 3.61
C GLY A 32 6.03 -3.59 2.30
N THR A 33 7.00 -3.73 1.39
CA THR A 33 6.79 -4.36 0.08
C THR A 33 7.44 -5.73 0.02
N VAL A 34 6.70 -6.70 -0.50
CA VAL A 34 7.21 -8.01 -0.91
C VAL A 34 7.03 -8.14 -2.42
N ALA A 35 7.96 -8.81 -3.08
CA ALA A 35 7.89 -9.05 -4.51
C ALA A 35 6.82 -10.10 -4.81
N LEU A 36 5.63 -9.65 -5.20
CA LEU A 36 4.52 -10.49 -5.63
C LEU A 36 4.28 -10.27 -7.13
N LYS A 37 4.15 -11.37 -7.88
CA LYS A 37 3.70 -11.37 -9.26
C LYS A 37 2.54 -12.35 -9.39
N ASP A 38 1.39 -11.86 -9.87
CA ASP A 38 0.17 -12.66 -10.02
C ASP A 38 -0.23 -13.40 -8.73
N GLY A 39 0.00 -12.78 -7.57
CA GLY A 39 -0.27 -13.36 -6.25
C GLY A 39 0.79 -14.35 -5.74
N ASN A 40 1.81 -14.65 -6.53
CA ASN A 40 2.90 -15.54 -6.15
C ASN A 40 4.12 -14.74 -5.71
N LEU A 41 4.80 -15.21 -4.65
CA LEU A 41 6.10 -14.65 -4.26
C LEU A 41 7.11 -14.94 -5.37
N VAL A 42 7.80 -13.89 -5.81
CA VAL A 42 8.89 -13.97 -6.78
C VAL A 42 10.15 -13.40 -6.14
N GLY A 43 11.01 -14.29 -5.64
CA GLY A 43 12.23 -13.92 -4.93
C GLY A 43 12.87 -15.10 -4.24
#